data_AF-A0A315ZWZ2-F1
#
_entry.id   AF-A0A315ZWZ2-F1
#
_cell.length_a   1.000
_cell.length_b   1.000
_cell.length_c   1.000
_cell.angle_alpha   90.00
_cell.angle_beta   90.00
_cell.angle_gamma   90.00
#
_symmetry.space_group_name_H-M   'P 1'
#
loop_
_entity.id
_entity.type
_entity.pdbx_description
1 polymer ?
#
loop_
_entity_poly.entity_id
_entity_poly.type
_entity_poly.pdbx_seq_one_letter_code
_entity_poly.pdbx_strand_id
1 'polypeptide(L)'
;MDISHLLYKVDNLKESVQKFRDMGFQVEYGREKEPYNALIYFPDHSYIELIENMHITSFIKMLLKLFRMKEYLETSLEQEKVSEGFFRLAFHMEEDEKGLLKRRYKEILECDTFLTPVSRKDIHGNTIKCKCLLPSNANYPFFNTALRGRDVWNIEHPNKINGIKKLVYSATKEEIRFFRGLSIDTRIEIVDGSRGISYIEFNHSKSQNSIFRYGFGKWF
;
A
#
# COMPACT_ATOMS: atom_id res chain seq x y z
N MET A 1 8.72 -11.31 -5.23
CA MET A 1 7.96 -10.09 -4.91
C MET A 1 7.21 -10.29 -3.62
N ASP A 2 7.56 -9.52 -2.59
CA ASP A 2 6.97 -9.63 -1.25
C ASP A 2 5.88 -8.58 -1.02
N ILE A 3 5.05 -8.75 0.03
CA ILE A 3 4.15 -7.67 0.45
C ILE A 3 4.99 -6.47 0.89
N SER A 4 4.76 -5.32 0.27
CA SER A 4 5.37 -4.06 0.68
C SER A 4 4.48 -3.37 1.70
N HIS A 5 3.30 -2.95 1.27
CA HIS A 5 2.36 -2.31 2.18
C HIS A 5 0.93 -2.36 1.67
N LEU A 6 0.03 -2.14 2.63
CA LEU A 6 -1.39 -1.98 2.40
C LEU A 6 -1.75 -0.51 2.62
N LEU A 7 -2.40 0.12 1.66
CA LEU A 7 -2.95 1.45 1.85
C LEU A 7 -4.33 1.35 2.50
N TYR A 8 -4.52 2.11 3.57
CA TYR A 8 -5.75 2.16 4.35
C TYR A 8 -6.28 3.60 4.37
N LYS A 9 -7.45 3.81 3.76
CA LYS A 9 -8.13 5.11 3.71
C LYS A 9 -8.66 5.39 5.10
N VAL A 10 -8.42 6.61 5.60
CA VAL A 10 -9.00 7.12 6.85
C VAL A 10 -9.79 8.39 6.58
N ASP A 11 -10.84 8.63 7.35
CA ASP A 11 -11.63 9.87 7.21
C ASP A 11 -11.03 11.02 8.01
N ASN A 12 -10.41 10.70 9.15
CA ASN A 12 -9.62 11.62 9.95
C ASN A 12 -8.30 10.97 10.37
N LEU A 13 -7.17 11.54 9.95
CA LEU A 13 -5.85 10.94 10.22
C LEU A 13 -5.56 10.88 11.72
N LYS A 14 -5.83 11.96 12.46
CA LYS A 14 -5.48 12.08 13.88
C LYS A 14 -6.28 11.10 14.73
N GLU A 15 -7.59 11.02 14.49
CA GLU A 15 -8.48 10.09 15.19
C GLU A 15 -8.10 8.63 14.89
N SER A 16 -7.80 8.33 13.62
CA SER A 16 -7.37 6.98 13.21
C SER A 16 -6.04 6.58 13.85
N VAL A 17 -5.07 7.49 13.90
CA VAL A 17 -3.80 7.25 14.60
C VAL A 17 -4.04 6.91 16.07
N GLN A 18 -4.93 7.62 16.75
CA GLN A 18 -5.27 7.31 18.14
C GLN A 18 -5.96 5.95 18.25
N LYS A 19 -6.96 5.67 17.39
CA LYS A 19 -7.65 4.37 17.33
C LYS A 19 -6.69 3.19 17.17
N PHE A 20 -5.74 3.26 16.23
CA PHE A 20 -4.75 2.19 16.04
C PHE A 20 -3.77 2.07 17.22
N ARG A 21 -3.40 3.18 17.86
CA ARG A 21 -2.58 3.15 19.10
C ARG A 21 -3.33 2.51 20.26
N ASP A 22 -4.62 2.79 20.41
CA ASP A 22 -5.48 2.18 21.43
C ASP A 22 -5.67 0.67 21.19
N MET A 23 -5.61 0.23 19.92
CA MET A 23 -5.53 -1.19 19.53
C MET A 23 -4.14 -1.81 19.78
N GLY A 24 -3.20 -1.04 20.33
CA GLY A 24 -1.86 -1.48 20.71
C GLY A 24 -0.86 -1.55 19.55
N PHE A 25 -1.09 -0.85 18.44
CA PHE A 25 -0.08 -0.65 17.40
C PHE A 25 0.85 0.52 17.74
N GLN A 26 2.12 0.39 17.36
CA GLN A 26 3.00 1.56 17.24
C GLN A 26 2.69 2.24 15.91
N VAL A 27 2.35 3.53 15.97
CA VAL A 27 1.96 4.31 14.79
C VAL A 27 2.81 5.58 14.71
N GLU A 28 3.56 5.73 13.62
CA GLU A 28 4.39 6.91 13.34
C GLU A 28 3.72 7.77 12.26
N TYR A 29 3.67 9.09 12.43
CA TYR A 29 3.29 9.97 11.32
C TYR A 29 4.39 9.93 10.23
N GLY A 30 4.00 10.05 8.96
CA GLY A 30 4.96 9.96 7.86
C GLY A 30 5.90 11.17 7.75
N ARG A 31 5.54 12.31 8.36
CA ARG A 31 6.36 13.52 8.50
C ARG A 31 5.97 14.30 9.75
N GLU A 32 6.88 15.16 10.23
CA GLU A 32 6.66 15.97 11.44
C GLU A 32 5.60 17.06 11.24
N LYS A 33 5.71 17.84 10.16
CA LYS A 33 4.84 18.98 9.88
C LYS A 33 3.73 18.61 8.91
N GLU A 34 2.49 18.95 9.27
CA GLU A 34 1.28 18.71 8.47
C GLU A 34 1.21 17.28 7.92
N PRO A 35 1.27 16.23 8.75
CA PRO A 35 1.29 14.86 8.25
C PRO A 35 0.03 14.56 7.44
N TYR A 36 0.23 13.91 6.30
CA TYR A 36 -0.84 13.43 5.44
C TYR A 36 -1.09 11.92 5.52
N ASN A 37 -0.11 11.22 6.09
CA ASN A 37 -0.14 9.80 6.28
C ASN A 37 0.45 9.43 7.63
N ALA A 38 0.16 8.21 8.06
CA ALA A 38 0.79 7.55 9.19
C ALA A 38 1.08 6.09 8.85
N LEU A 39 2.05 5.50 9.55
CA LEU A 39 2.68 4.25 9.17
C LEU A 39 2.67 3.30 10.37
N ILE A 40 2.36 2.03 10.09
CA ILE A 40 2.40 0.92 11.04
C ILE A 40 3.45 -0.08 10.54
N TYR A 41 4.65 0.04 11.11
CA TYR A 41 5.83 -0.83 11.05
C TYR A 41 5.61 -2.29 11.39
N PHE A 42 5.97 -3.27 10.55
CA PHE A 42 6.10 -4.67 10.99
C PHE A 42 7.52 -5.24 10.80
N PRO A 43 8.01 -6.10 11.72
CA PRO A 43 9.28 -6.82 11.57
C PRO A 43 9.43 -7.70 10.33
N ASP A 44 8.33 -8.12 9.72
CA ASP A 44 8.32 -8.89 8.47
C ASP A 44 8.56 -8.04 7.21
N HIS A 45 8.96 -6.77 7.39
CA HIS A 45 9.22 -5.78 6.34
C HIS A 45 7.98 -5.32 5.56
N SER A 46 6.77 -5.69 6.01
CA SER A 46 5.53 -5.10 5.52
C SER A 46 5.11 -3.91 6.40
N TYR A 47 4.21 -3.08 5.89
CA TYR A 47 3.59 -2.02 6.69
C TYR A 47 2.17 -1.68 6.25
N ILE A 48 1.42 -0.99 7.11
CA ILE A 48 0.15 -0.35 6.75
C ILE A 48 0.38 1.15 6.69
N GLU A 49 -0.12 1.78 5.63
CA GLU A 49 -0.09 3.23 5.47
C GLU A 49 -1.51 3.78 5.58
N LEU A 50 -1.76 4.55 6.63
CA LEU A 50 -3.00 5.29 6.85
C LEU A 50 -2.95 6.58 6.01
N ILE A 51 -3.92 6.79 5.12
CA ILE A 51 -3.97 7.93 4.20
C ILE A 51 -5.34 8.60 4.30
N GLU A 52 -5.36 9.89 4.64
CA GLU A 52 -6.62 10.65 4.72
C GLU A 52 -7.11 11.11 3.35
N ASN A 53 -6.19 11.60 2.54
CA ASN A 53 -6.41 11.99 1.15
C ASN A 53 -5.09 11.79 0.37
N MET A 54 -5.13 11.81 -0.97
CA MET A 54 -3.94 11.53 -1.78
C MET A 54 -2.96 12.71 -1.85
N HIS A 55 -3.26 13.82 -1.15
CA HIS A 55 -2.52 15.08 -1.16
C HIS A 55 -2.19 15.59 -2.56
N ILE A 56 -3.09 15.34 -3.52
CA ILE A 56 -2.97 15.82 -4.90
C ILE A 56 -3.30 17.31 -4.93
N THR A 57 -2.28 18.15 -4.72
CA THR A 57 -2.39 19.61 -4.81
C THR A 57 -2.70 20.06 -6.25
N SER A 58 -3.22 21.29 -6.43
CA SER A 58 -3.54 21.84 -7.76
C SER A 58 -2.34 21.84 -8.71
N PHE A 59 -1.13 22.04 -8.18
CA PHE A 59 0.10 21.94 -8.95
C PHE A 59 0.36 20.51 -9.45
N ILE A 60 0.19 19.50 -8.59
CA ILE A 60 0.31 18.08 -8.98
C ILE A 60 -0.76 17.72 -10.01
N LYS A 61 -2.02 18.18 -9.84
CA LYS A 61 -3.09 17.99 -10.84
C LYS A 61 -2.69 18.50 -12.21
N MET A 62 -2.08 19.69 -12.28
CA MET A 62 -1.62 20.29 -13.53
C MET A 62 -0.51 19.46 -14.19
N LEU A 63 0.49 19.02 -13.41
CA LEU A 63 1.57 18.18 -13.93
C LEU A 63 1.05 16.84 -14.46
N LEU A 64 0.18 16.16 -13.71
CA LEU A 64 -0.40 14.88 -14.14
C LEU A 64 -1.16 15.03 -15.47
N LYS A 65 -1.91 16.12 -15.65
CA LYS A 65 -2.58 16.41 -16.93
C LYS A 65 -1.59 16.61 -18.08
N LEU A 66 -0.50 17.34 -17.85
CA LEU A 66 0.52 17.61 -18.87
C LEU A 66 1.24 16.33 -19.32
N PHE A 67 1.49 15.40 -18.39
CA PHE A 67 2.12 14.11 -18.67
C PHE A 67 1.14 13.01 -19.13
N ARG A 68 -0.08 13.38 -19.54
CA ARG A 68 -1.13 12.44 -19.99
C ARG A 68 -1.52 11.39 -18.95
N MET A 69 -1.27 11.66 -17.66
CA MET A 69 -1.62 10.80 -16.53
C MET A 69 -3.04 11.08 -16.03
N LYS A 70 -3.96 11.32 -16.98
CA LYS A 70 -5.34 11.69 -16.68
C LYS A 70 -6.07 10.56 -15.95
N GLU A 71 -5.93 9.33 -16.44
CA GLU A 71 -6.51 8.14 -15.79
C GLU A 71 -6.01 7.99 -14.35
N TYR A 72 -4.72 8.25 -14.11
CA TYR A 72 -4.13 8.11 -12.77
C TYR A 72 -4.74 9.13 -11.81
N LEU A 73 -4.87 10.37 -12.27
CA LEU A 73 -5.51 11.43 -11.51
C LEU A 73 -6.98 11.08 -11.20
N GLU A 74 -7.75 10.65 -12.20
CA GLU A 74 -9.18 10.34 -12.05
C GLU A 74 -9.39 9.19 -11.06
N THR A 75 -8.70 8.07 -11.25
CA THR A 75 -8.79 6.90 -10.36
C THR A 75 -8.26 7.17 -8.96
N SER A 76 -7.21 8.00 -8.81
CA SER A 76 -6.75 8.43 -7.47
C SER A 76 -7.78 9.30 -6.74
N LEU A 77 -8.50 10.16 -7.47
CA LEU A 77 -9.56 10.98 -6.89
C LEU A 77 -10.83 10.17 -6.56
N GLU A 78 -11.08 9.08 -7.28
CA GLU A 78 -12.13 8.11 -6.92
C GLU A 78 -11.81 7.40 -5.61
N GLN A 79 -10.54 7.02 -5.40
CA GLN A 79 -10.06 6.46 -4.14
C GLN A 79 -10.18 7.42 -2.95
N GLU A 80 -10.28 8.74 -3.16
CA GLU A 80 -10.56 9.66 -2.04
C GLU A 80 -12.00 9.56 -1.54
N LYS A 81 -12.94 9.06 -2.37
CA LYS A 81 -14.38 9.01 -2.08
C LYS A 81 -14.83 7.70 -1.44
N VAL A 82 -13.95 6.73 -1.37
CA VAL A 82 -14.23 5.42 -0.78
C VAL A 82 -14.38 5.54 0.74
N SER A 83 -15.13 4.62 1.33
CA SER A 83 -15.22 4.53 2.78
C SER A 83 -13.88 4.16 3.41
N GLU A 84 -13.71 4.51 4.68
CA GLU A 84 -12.59 4.05 5.50
C GLU A 84 -12.34 2.54 5.31
N GLY A 85 -11.08 2.15 5.03
CA GLY A 85 -10.73 0.76 4.75
C GLY A 85 -9.53 0.57 3.82
N PHE A 86 -9.14 -0.68 3.63
CA PHE A 86 -7.99 -1.07 2.82
C PHE A 86 -8.23 -0.95 1.32
N PHE A 87 -7.57 0.01 0.66
CA PHE A 87 -7.85 0.39 -0.72
C PHE A 87 -6.85 -0.03 -1.78
N ARG A 88 -5.63 -0.34 -1.38
CA ARG A 88 -4.60 -0.68 -2.36
C ARG A 88 -3.55 -1.58 -1.75
N LEU A 89 -3.06 -2.48 -2.58
CA LEU A 89 -1.96 -3.38 -2.27
C LEU A 89 -0.71 -2.93 -3.02
N ALA A 90 0.42 -2.93 -2.33
CA ALA A 90 1.73 -2.70 -2.91
C ALA A 90 2.65 -3.89 -2.67
N PHE A 91 3.53 -4.13 -3.63
CA PHE A 91 4.53 -5.20 -3.60
C PHE A 91 5.94 -4.62 -3.64
N HIS A 92 6.87 -5.31 -2.99
CA HIS A 92 8.27 -5.07 -3.21
C HIS A 92 8.70 -5.68 -4.54
N MET A 93 9.40 -4.88 -5.34
CA MET A 93 10.06 -5.32 -6.57
C MET A 93 11.56 -5.05 -6.49
N GLU A 94 12.32 -5.92 -7.14
CA GLU A 94 13.71 -5.65 -7.51
C GLU A 94 13.77 -4.77 -8.77
N GLU A 95 14.90 -4.10 -8.98
CA GLU A 95 15.04 -3.16 -10.11
C GLU A 95 15.00 -3.85 -11.49
N ASP A 96 15.46 -5.09 -11.57
CA ASP A 96 15.46 -5.90 -12.79
C ASP A 96 14.05 -6.43 -13.16
N GLU A 97 13.15 -6.59 -12.19
CA GLU A 97 11.75 -6.98 -12.41
C GLU A 97 10.91 -5.89 -13.10
N LYS A 98 11.34 -4.62 -13.04
CA LYS A 98 10.64 -3.47 -13.62
C LYS A 98 10.23 -3.70 -15.08
N GLY A 99 11.14 -4.22 -15.90
CA GLY A 99 10.88 -4.41 -17.33
C GLY A 99 9.77 -5.42 -17.60
N LEU A 100 9.74 -6.51 -16.83
CA LEU A 100 8.68 -7.52 -16.86
C LEU A 100 7.33 -6.93 -16.43
N LEU A 101 7.31 -6.22 -15.29
CA LEU A 101 6.10 -5.62 -14.74
C LEU A 101 5.48 -4.61 -15.72
N LYS A 102 6.29 -3.70 -16.27
CA LYS A 102 5.83 -2.72 -17.27
C LYS A 102 5.15 -3.38 -18.47
N ARG A 103 5.75 -4.46 -18.98
CA ARG A 103 5.21 -5.22 -20.11
C ARG A 103 3.88 -5.86 -19.74
N ARG A 104 3.77 -6.48 -18.55
CA ARG A 104 2.52 -7.10 -18.09
C ARG A 104 1.39 -6.11 -17.87
N TYR A 105 1.67 -4.94 -17.28
CA TYR A 105 0.65 -3.89 -17.18
C TYR A 105 0.12 -3.52 -18.56
N LYS A 106 1.00 -3.37 -19.54
CA LYS A 106 0.63 -2.98 -20.90
C LYS A 106 -0.15 -4.07 -21.64
N GLU A 107 0.33 -5.31 -21.60
CA GLU A 107 -0.21 -6.42 -22.40
C GLU A 107 -1.43 -7.09 -21.77
N ILE A 108 -1.56 -7.07 -20.44
CA ILE A 108 -2.61 -7.81 -19.72
C ILE A 108 -3.66 -6.87 -19.14
N LEU A 109 -3.23 -5.75 -18.55
CA LEU A 109 -4.11 -4.79 -17.90
C LEU A 109 -4.40 -3.55 -18.76
N GLU A 110 -3.85 -3.51 -19.98
CA GLU A 110 -3.98 -2.41 -20.95
C GLU A 110 -3.61 -1.04 -20.36
N CYS A 111 -2.71 -1.05 -19.39
CA CYS A 111 -2.38 0.08 -18.53
C CYS A 111 -0.93 0.53 -18.79
N ASP A 112 -0.71 1.84 -18.92
CA ASP A 112 0.65 2.38 -18.95
C ASP A 112 1.23 2.44 -17.54
N THR A 113 2.55 2.63 -17.42
CA THR A 113 3.23 2.73 -16.13
C THR A 113 4.29 3.82 -16.12
N PHE A 114 4.52 4.39 -14.95
CA PHE A 114 5.56 5.38 -14.73
C PHE A 114 6.37 5.01 -13.49
N LEU A 115 7.68 5.22 -13.57
CA LEU A 115 8.59 5.02 -12.45
C LEU A 115 8.90 6.38 -11.85
N THR A 116 8.59 6.57 -10.57
CA THR A 116 8.83 7.83 -9.88
C THR A 116 9.69 7.61 -8.63
N PRO A 117 10.75 8.41 -8.41
CA PRO A 117 11.43 8.41 -7.12
C PRO A 117 10.53 9.07 -6.07
N VAL A 118 10.38 8.40 -4.93
CA VAL A 118 9.66 8.93 -3.76
C VAL A 118 10.68 9.19 -2.65
N SER A 119 10.56 10.37 -2.04
CA SER A 119 11.44 10.80 -0.95
C SER A 119 10.63 11.59 0.07
N ARG A 120 10.80 11.28 1.36
CA ARG A 120 10.20 12.05 2.47
C ARG A 120 11.18 12.21 3.62
N LYS A 121 11.04 13.30 4.38
CA LYS A 121 11.66 13.42 5.71
C LYS A 121 10.69 12.87 6.76
N ASP A 122 11.13 11.90 7.54
CA ASP A 122 10.34 11.33 8.62
C ASP A 122 10.35 12.23 9.87
N ILE A 123 9.62 11.81 10.91
CA ILE A 123 9.53 12.54 12.19
C ILE A 123 10.85 12.59 12.98
N HIS A 124 11.86 11.82 12.58
CA HIS A 124 13.19 11.80 13.18
C HIS A 124 14.23 12.56 12.33
N GLY A 125 13.78 13.23 11.26
CA GLY A 125 14.64 13.97 10.35
C GLY A 125 15.40 13.11 9.32
N ASN A 126 15.17 11.80 9.30
CA ASN A 126 15.79 10.91 8.31
C ASN A 126 15.11 11.08 6.95
N THR A 127 15.90 10.96 5.87
CA THR A 127 15.35 10.98 4.51
C THR A 127 15.09 9.56 4.03
N ILE A 128 13.82 9.16 3.98
CA ILE A 128 13.37 7.87 3.48
C ILE A 128 13.15 7.95 1.97
N LYS A 129 13.69 6.99 1.22
CA LYS A 129 13.62 6.95 -0.25
C LYS A 129 13.24 5.57 -0.79
N CYS A 130 12.50 5.55 -1.88
CA CYS A 130 12.29 4.39 -2.74
C CYS A 130 11.96 4.84 -4.17
N LYS A 131 11.78 3.89 -5.09
CA LYS A 131 11.15 4.16 -6.39
C LYS A 131 9.84 3.38 -6.46
N CYS A 132 8.79 4.04 -6.94
CA CYS A 132 7.49 3.42 -7.16
C CYS A 132 7.23 3.27 -8.66
N LEU A 133 6.93 2.05 -9.10
CA LEU A 133 6.35 1.76 -10.40
C LEU A 133 4.83 1.81 -10.25
N LEU A 134 4.24 2.89 -10.75
CA LEU A 134 2.82 3.18 -10.62
C LEU A 134 2.11 2.90 -11.95
N PRO A 135 0.99 2.15 -11.94
CA PRO A 135 0.10 2.04 -13.10
C PRO A 135 -0.63 3.35 -13.36
N SER A 136 -0.98 3.62 -14.64
CA SER A 136 -1.85 4.73 -15.02
C SER A 136 -3.25 4.61 -14.43
N ASN A 137 -3.72 3.40 -14.12
CA ASN A 137 -4.93 3.19 -13.34
C ASN A 137 -4.58 2.96 -11.87
N ALA A 138 -4.91 3.90 -10.99
CA ALA A 138 -4.56 3.83 -9.57
C ALA A 138 -5.29 2.70 -8.82
N ASN A 139 -6.32 2.08 -9.39
CA ASN A 139 -7.03 0.95 -8.76
C ASN A 139 -6.22 -0.34 -8.78
N TYR A 140 -5.25 -0.48 -9.70
CA TYR A 140 -4.37 -1.64 -9.70
C TYR A 140 -3.36 -1.58 -8.55
N PRO A 141 -2.92 -2.76 -8.04
CA PRO A 141 -1.75 -2.85 -7.19
C PRO A 141 -0.55 -2.16 -7.84
N PHE A 142 0.43 -1.76 -7.04
CA PHE A 142 1.65 -1.13 -7.54
C PHE A 142 2.90 -1.73 -6.90
N PHE A 143 4.07 -1.33 -7.39
CA PHE A 143 5.33 -1.90 -6.96
C PHE A 143 6.29 -0.82 -6.48
N ASN A 144 7.05 -1.10 -5.43
CA ASN A 144 8.12 -0.21 -4.99
C ASN A 144 9.40 -0.99 -4.66
N THR A 145 10.54 -0.31 -4.77
CA THR A 145 11.79 -0.85 -4.26
C THR A 145 11.80 -0.78 -2.73
N ALA A 146 12.66 -1.56 -2.07
CA ALA A 146 12.89 -1.48 -0.63
C ALA A 146 13.16 -0.03 -0.17
N LEU A 147 12.65 0.32 1.01
CA LEU A 147 12.89 1.62 1.64
C LEU A 147 14.36 1.75 2.02
N ARG A 148 14.92 2.95 1.79
CA ARG A 148 16.30 3.29 2.18
C ARG A 148 16.29 4.54 3.06
N GLY A 149 17.22 4.63 4.01
CA GLY A 149 17.51 5.84 4.78
C GLY A 149 17.32 5.73 6.30
N ARG A 150 16.53 4.75 6.77
CA ARG A 150 16.41 4.38 8.19
C ARG A 150 15.95 2.94 8.28
N ASP A 151 16.45 2.21 9.25
CA ASP A 151 15.87 0.92 9.63
C ASP A 151 14.62 1.17 10.50
N VAL A 152 13.47 0.75 9.98
CA VAL A 152 12.14 0.92 10.61
C VAL A 152 11.53 -0.41 11.01
N TRP A 153 12.24 -1.52 10.82
CA TRP A 153 11.69 -2.88 10.94
C TRP A 153 11.89 -3.46 12.34
N ASN A 154 12.86 -2.96 13.10
CA ASN A 154 13.02 -3.32 14.51
C ASN A 154 12.01 -2.60 15.40
N ILE A 155 10.76 -3.06 15.38
CA ILE A 155 9.64 -2.48 16.10
C ILE A 155 8.88 -3.56 16.88
N GLU A 156 8.51 -3.23 18.12
CA GLU A 156 7.66 -4.09 18.95
C GLU A 156 6.34 -3.38 19.25
N HIS A 157 5.25 -3.94 18.76
CA HIS A 157 3.92 -3.45 19.09
C HIS A 157 3.45 -3.92 20.48
N PRO A 158 2.81 -3.04 21.28
CA PRO A 158 2.16 -3.45 22.53
C PRO A 158 1.22 -4.64 22.38
N ASN A 159 0.44 -4.70 21.29
CA ASN A 159 -0.47 -5.79 20.98
C ASN A 159 0.22 -7.07 20.46
N LYS A 160 1.55 -7.11 20.40
CA LYS A 160 2.36 -8.28 20.01
C LYS A 160 2.14 -8.78 18.58
N ILE A 161 1.44 -8.01 17.74
CA ILE A 161 1.40 -8.23 16.30
C ILE A 161 2.77 -7.88 15.72
N ASN A 162 3.27 -8.72 14.81
CA ASN A 162 4.60 -8.53 14.23
C ASN A 162 4.67 -8.73 12.70
N GLY A 163 3.52 -8.79 12.03
CA GLY A 163 3.47 -8.93 10.59
C GLY A 163 2.15 -9.45 10.05
N ILE A 164 2.07 -9.54 8.73
CA ILE A 164 0.97 -10.17 8.02
C ILE A 164 1.24 -11.68 7.97
N LYS A 165 0.26 -12.47 8.41
CA LYS A 165 0.25 -13.92 8.33
C LYS A 165 -0.39 -14.41 7.03
N LYS A 166 -1.54 -13.82 6.69
CA LYS A 166 -2.31 -14.15 5.49
C LYS A 166 -3.00 -12.90 4.96
N LEU A 167 -3.04 -12.78 3.64
CA LEU A 167 -3.76 -11.75 2.91
C LEU A 167 -4.57 -12.43 1.81
N VAL A 168 -5.88 -12.16 1.72
CA VAL A 168 -6.69 -12.60 0.58
C VAL A 168 -7.01 -11.39 -0.29
N TYR A 169 -6.45 -11.39 -1.49
CA TYR A 169 -6.72 -10.39 -2.51
C TYR A 169 -7.75 -10.94 -3.50
N SER A 170 -8.95 -10.36 -3.47
CA SER A 170 -9.94 -10.57 -4.52
C SER A 170 -9.46 -9.82 -5.76
N ALA A 171 -9.41 -10.48 -6.90
CA ALA A 171 -8.81 -9.98 -8.14
C ALA A 171 -9.75 -10.26 -9.30
N THR A 172 -9.78 -9.35 -10.28
CA THR A 172 -10.46 -9.64 -11.55
C THR A 172 -9.72 -10.73 -12.32
N LYS A 173 -10.35 -11.29 -13.35
CA LYS A 173 -9.71 -12.29 -14.23
C LYS A 173 -8.44 -11.76 -14.88
N GLU A 174 -8.39 -10.47 -15.21
CA GLU A 174 -7.25 -9.77 -15.79
C GLU A 174 -6.11 -9.70 -14.77
N GLU A 175 -6.40 -9.36 -13.52
CA GLU A 175 -5.42 -9.31 -12.43
C GLU A 175 -4.87 -10.71 -12.10
N ILE A 176 -5.72 -11.74 -12.09
CA ILE A 176 -5.27 -13.12 -11.94
C ILE A 176 -4.30 -13.50 -13.08
N ARG A 177 -4.61 -13.11 -14.33
CA ARG A 177 -3.68 -13.31 -15.45
C ARG A 177 -2.39 -12.50 -15.26
N PHE A 178 -2.48 -11.28 -14.73
CA PHE A 178 -1.33 -10.42 -14.45
C PHE A 178 -0.39 -11.02 -13.40
N PHE A 179 -0.92 -11.69 -12.37
CA PHE A 179 -0.10 -12.32 -11.33
C PHE A 179 0.37 -13.74 -11.70
N ARG A 180 -0.30 -14.42 -12.64
CA ARG A 180 0.02 -15.80 -13.04
C ARG A 180 1.48 -15.95 -13.45
N GLY A 181 2.23 -16.81 -12.75
CA GLY A 181 3.64 -17.08 -13.04
C GLY A 181 4.62 -16.03 -12.49
N LEU A 182 4.16 -15.03 -11.73
CA LEU A 182 5.03 -14.24 -10.88
C LEU A 182 5.24 -14.97 -9.55
N SER A 183 6.47 -14.93 -9.02
CA SER A 183 6.77 -15.37 -7.66
C SER A 183 6.30 -14.31 -6.66
N ILE A 184 5.03 -14.40 -6.29
CA ILE A 184 4.41 -13.55 -5.26
C ILE A 184 4.57 -14.17 -3.88
N ASP A 185 4.55 -13.30 -2.87
CA ASP A 185 4.58 -13.65 -1.46
C ASP A 185 3.59 -14.78 -1.11
N THR A 186 4.09 -15.85 -0.49
CA THR A 186 3.30 -17.03 -0.11
C THR A 186 2.16 -16.75 0.87
N ARG A 187 2.19 -15.59 1.53
CA ARG A 187 1.13 -15.13 2.43
C ARG A 187 -0.10 -14.61 1.69
N ILE A 188 0.01 -14.38 0.38
CA ILE A 188 -1.08 -13.83 -0.43
C ILE A 188 -1.82 -14.95 -1.16
N GLU A 189 -3.12 -15.01 -0.90
CA GLU A 189 -4.05 -15.81 -1.68
C GLU A 189 -4.79 -14.89 -2.67
N ILE A 190 -4.66 -15.16 -3.96
CA ILE A 190 -5.39 -14.42 -5.00
C ILE A 190 -6.61 -15.23 -5.42
N VAL A 191 -7.80 -14.64 -5.26
CA VAL A 191 -9.09 -15.28 -5.57
C VAL A 191 -9.88 -14.45 -6.58
N ASP A 192 -10.73 -15.10 -7.37
CA ASP A 192 -11.60 -14.42 -8.33
C ASP A 192 -12.65 -13.56 -7.61
N GLY A 193 -12.85 -12.32 -8.06
CA GLY A 193 -13.87 -11.41 -7.55
C GLY A 193 -13.68 -9.95 -7.96
N SER A 194 -14.15 -9.01 -7.12
CA SER A 194 -14.40 -7.61 -7.53
C SER A 194 -13.25 -6.65 -7.25
N ARG A 195 -11.99 -7.12 -7.20
CA ARG A 195 -10.80 -6.34 -6.82
C ARG A 195 -10.82 -5.84 -5.36
N GLY A 196 -9.81 -6.20 -4.57
CA GLY A 196 -9.66 -5.66 -3.22
C GLY A 196 -9.07 -6.59 -2.18
N ILE A 197 -8.73 -6.00 -1.03
CA ILE A 197 -8.32 -6.77 0.14
C ILE A 197 -9.59 -7.26 0.85
N SER A 198 -9.81 -8.56 0.77
CA SER A 198 -11.01 -9.22 1.31
C SER A 198 -10.80 -9.81 2.70
N TYR A 199 -9.55 -10.12 3.06
CA TYR A 199 -9.19 -10.67 4.36
C TYR A 199 -7.73 -10.40 4.69
N ILE A 200 -7.45 -10.11 5.96
CA ILE A 200 -6.09 -10.03 6.51
C ILE A 200 -6.09 -10.81 7.83
N GLU A 201 -5.02 -11.56 8.04
CA GLU A 201 -4.66 -12.18 9.31
C GLU A 201 -3.26 -11.72 9.67
N PHE A 202 -3.05 -11.39 10.94
CA PHE A 202 -1.76 -10.94 11.45
C PHE A 202 -1.05 -12.06 12.22
N ASN A 203 0.28 -12.06 12.15
CA ASN A 203 1.13 -12.87 13.01
C ASN A 203 1.23 -12.25 14.40
N HIS A 204 1.30 -13.10 15.42
CA HIS A 204 1.36 -12.70 16.81
C HIS A 204 2.55 -13.41 17.49
N SER A 205 3.40 -12.66 18.19
CA SER A 205 4.67 -13.19 18.74
C SER A 205 4.51 -14.18 19.89
N LYS A 206 3.30 -14.26 20.49
CA LYS A 206 2.87 -15.34 21.38
C LYS A 206 1.71 -16.08 20.72
N SER A 207 1.66 -17.40 20.84
CA SER A 207 0.73 -18.38 20.25
C SER A 207 -0.78 -18.19 20.50
N GLN A 208 -1.23 -16.98 20.78
CA GLN A 208 -2.62 -16.58 20.70
C GLN A 208 -2.93 -16.19 19.25
N ASN A 209 -3.78 -16.99 18.59
CA ASN A 209 -4.36 -16.64 17.31
C ASN A 209 -5.35 -15.48 17.52
N SER A 210 -4.86 -14.25 17.51
CA SER A 210 -5.71 -13.07 17.50
C SER A 210 -6.16 -12.81 16.06
N ILE A 211 -7.35 -13.28 15.69
CA ILE A 211 -7.96 -12.95 14.40
C ILE A 211 -8.53 -11.54 14.48
N PHE A 212 -7.76 -10.55 14.04
CA PHE A 212 -8.26 -9.20 13.81
C PHE A 212 -8.90 -9.13 12.43
N ARG A 213 -10.24 -9.17 12.37
CA ARG A 213 -11.00 -8.90 11.13
C ARG A 213 -11.18 -7.40 10.99
N TYR A 214 -10.34 -6.76 10.17
CA TYR A 214 -10.67 -5.41 9.69
C TYR A 214 -11.66 -5.51 8.53
N GLY A 215 -12.59 -4.55 8.47
CA GLY A 215 -13.74 -4.53 7.57
C GLY A 215 -13.40 -4.72 6.09
N PHE A 216 -14.34 -5.32 5.39
CA PHE A 216 -14.32 -5.60 3.95
C PHE A 216 -14.08 -4.32 3.14
N GLY A 217 -12.90 -4.15 2.56
CA GLY A 217 -12.68 -3.18 1.50
C GLY A 217 -13.15 -3.77 0.18
N LYS A 218 -14.40 -3.53 -0.21
CA LYS A 218 -14.81 -3.68 -1.61
C LYS A 218 -14.47 -2.39 -2.34
N TRP A 219 -13.78 -2.51 -3.46
CA TRP A 219 -13.48 -1.41 -4.38
C TRP A 219 -14.45 -1.55 -5.54
N PHE A 220 -15.07 -0.44 -5.94
CA PHE A 220 -16.12 -0.41 -6.97
C PHE A 220 -15.61 -0.90 -8.33
#